data_AF-A0A158H6T3-F1
#
_entry.id   AF-A0A158H6T3-F1
#
_cell.length_a   1.000
_cell.length_b   1.000
_cell.length_c   1.000
_cell.angle_alpha   90.00
_cell.angle_beta   90.00
_cell.angle_gamma   90.00
#
_symmetry.space_group_name_H-M   'P 1'
#
loop_
_entity.id
_entity.type
_entity.pdbx_description
1 polymer ?
#
loop_
_entity_poly.entity_id
_entity_poly.type
_entity_poly.pdbx_seq_one_letter_code
_entity_poly.pdbx_strand_id
1 'polypeptide(L)' 'MFICRNQPCGAEWQLADVLIKNEGQGLMFRCPMCGARNKVLRHDAPDGTITYEQDNSVPPKPAVK' A
#
# COMPACT_ATOMS: atom_id res chain seq x y z
N MET A 1 1.35 8.37 -3.90
CA MET A 1 0.14 7.80 -4.51
C MET A 1 0.17 6.30 -4.30
N PHE A 2 -0.91 5.71 -3.79
CA PHE A 2 -1.03 4.28 -3.54
C PHE A 2 -2.20 3.71 -4.33
N ILE A 3 -2.03 2.53 -4.91
CA ILE A 3 -3.07 1.89 -5.72
C ILE A 3 -3.48 0.58 -5.06
N CYS A 4 -4.76 0.34 -4.87
CA CYS A 4 -5.23 -0.93 -4.38
C CYS A 4 -4.95 -2.04 -5.40
N ARG A 5 -4.07 -2.98 -5.05
CA ARG A 5 -3.64 -4.08 -5.94
C ARG A 5 -4.61 -5.27 -5.93
N ASN A 6 -5.73 -5.13 -5.23
CA ASN A 6 -6.84 -6.06 -5.35
C ASN A 6 -7.55 -5.74 -6.68
N GLN A 7 -7.46 -6.64 -7.66
CA GLN A 7 -7.98 -6.41 -9.01
C GLN A 7 -9.44 -5.96 -9.10
N PRO A 8 -10.40 -6.45 -8.29
CA PRO A 8 -11.76 -5.90 -8.35
C PRO A 8 -11.88 -4.46 -7.83
N CYS A 9 -10.87 -3.91 -7.17
CA CYS A 9 -10.91 -2.58 -6.57
C CYS A 9 -10.15 -1.54 -7.39
N GLY A 10 -8.84 -1.70 -7.60
CA GLY A 10 -8.03 -0.76 -8.40
C GLY A 10 -7.99 0.70 -7.92
N ALA A 11 -8.58 1.03 -6.77
CA ALA A 11 -8.74 2.41 -6.30
C ALA A 11 -7.40 3.07 -5.93
N GLU A 12 -7.29 4.37 -6.21
CA GLU A 12 -6.12 5.20 -5.91
C GLU A 12 -6.32 5.97 -4.61
N TRP A 13 -5.24 6.15 -3.85
CA TRP A 13 -5.27 6.78 -2.53
C TRP A 13 -4.06 7.66 -2.27
N GLN A 14 -4.27 8.75 -1.53
CA GLN A 14 -3.18 9.53 -0.94
C GLN A 14 -2.76 8.93 0.40
N LEU A 15 -1.54 9.26 0.84
CA LEU A 15 -1.03 8.87 2.15
C LEU A 15 -1.96 9.30 3.30
N ALA A 16 -2.60 10.46 3.15
CA ALA A 16 -3.53 11.00 4.13
C ALA A 16 -4.85 10.22 4.23
N ASP A 17 -5.23 9.51 3.18
CA ASP A 17 -6.51 8.76 3.10
C ASP A 17 -6.36 7.30 3.54
N VAL A 18 -5.14 6.82 3.78
CA VAL A 18 -4.87 5.42 4.10
C VAL A 18 -4.18 5.27 5.44
N LEU A 19 -4.59 4.24 6.17
CA LEU A 19 -3.90 3.84 7.39
C LEU A 19 -2.78 2.85 7.05
N ILE A 20 -1.54 3.29 7.24
CA ILE A 20 -0.34 2.43 7.19
C ILE A 20 -0.03 1.94 8.59
N LYS A 21 0.08 0.63 8.75
CA LYS A 21 0.47 0.00 10.02
C LYS A 21 1.33 -1.23 9.79
N ASN A 22 2.18 -1.53 10.76
CA ASN A 22 2.94 -2.77 10.75
C ASN A 22 2.05 -3.91 11.24
N GLU A 23 1.74 -4.88 10.37
CA GLU A 23 0.90 -6.05 10.72
C GLU A 23 1.74 -7.31 10.99
N GLY A 24 3.01 -7.16 11.39
CA GLY A 24 3.92 -8.27 11.74
C GLY A 24 4.68 -8.88 10.55
N GLN A 25 4.35 -8.50 9.32
CA GLN A 25 5.04 -8.92 8.08
C GLN A 25 5.61 -7.72 7.29
N GLY A 26 5.76 -6.58 7.96
CA GLY A 26 6.14 -5.31 7.37
C GLY A 26 5.02 -4.27 7.44
N LEU A 27 5.27 -3.12 6.82
CA LEU A 27 4.28 -2.06 6.73
C LEU A 27 3.28 -2.38 5.61
N MET A 28 2.00 -2.30 5.95
CA MET A 28 0.91 -2.45 5.00
C MET A 28 -0.08 -1.32 5.17
N PHE A 29 -0.63 -0.84 4.06
CA PHE A 29 -1.80 0.00 4.08
C PHE A 29 -3.04 -0.84 3.74
N ARG A 30 -4.14 -0.57 4.45
CA ARG A 30 -5.44 -1.18 4.13
C ARG A 30 -6.24 -0.25 3.24
N CYS A 31 -6.74 -0.78 2.12
CA CYS A 31 -7.63 -0.05 1.24
C CYS A 31 -8.97 0.25 1.96
N PRO A 32 -9.38 1.52 2.11
CA PRO A 32 -10.65 1.89 2.73
C PRO A 32 -11.88 1.32 2.02
N MET A 33 -11.78 1.10 0.70
CA MET A 33 -12.92 0.62 -0.12
C MET A 33 -13.16 -0.89 -0.02
N CYS A 34 -12.11 -1.72 -0.02
CA CYS A 34 -12.25 -3.18 -0.05
C CYS A 34 -11.54 -3.92 1.09
N GLY A 35 -10.85 -3.21 1.97
CA GLY A 35 -10.09 -3.79 3.09
C GLY A 35 -8.83 -4.55 2.69
N ALA A 36 -8.48 -4.58 1.40
CA ALA A 36 -7.29 -5.29 0.92
C ALA A 36 -6.00 -4.70 1.50
N ARG A 37 -5.07 -5.59 1.84
CA ARG A 37 -3.74 -5.26 2.39
C ARG A 37 -2.77 -5.07 1.25
N ASN A 38 -2.14 -3.90 1.19
CA ASN A 38 -1.17 -3.54 0.17
C ASN A 38 0.15 -3.22 0.87
N LYS A 39 1.22 -3.86 0.44
CA LYS A 39 2.53 -3.71 1.06
C LYS A 39 3.15 -2.36 0.72
N VAL A 40 3.77 -1.72 1.69
CA VAL A 40 4.49 -0.45 1.53
C VAL A 40 5.88 -0.57 2.14
N LEU A 41 6.79 0.18 1.55
CA LEU A 41 8.15 0.38 2.02
C LEU A 41 8.22 1.74 2.71
N ARG A 42 8.85 1.77 3.87
CA ARG A 42 9.19 3.03 4.54
C ARG A 42 10.59 3.40 4.14
N HIS A 43 10.76 4.64 3.73
CA HIS A 43 12.05 5.24 3.49
C HIS A 43 12.27 6.32 4.55
N ASP A 44 13.32 6.14 5.33
CA ASP A 44 13.91 7.18 6.15
C ASP A 44 14.84 8.03 5.26
N ALA A 45 14.47 9.29 5.08
CA ALA A 45 15.34 10.24 4.42
C ALA A 45 16.34 10.81 5.46
N PRO A 46 17.56 11.18 5.03
CA PRO A 46 18.61 11.63 5.93
C PRO A 46 18.30 12.95 6.66
N ASP A 47 17.31 13.71 6.18
CA ASP A 47 16.76 14.90 6.83
C ASP A 47 15.74 14.58 7.95
N GLY A 48 15.48 13.28 8.19
CA GLY A 48 14.51 12.81 9.19
C GLY A 48 13.08 12.69 8.65
N THR A 49 12.84 13.05 7.38
CA THR A 49 11.54 12.89 6.73
C THR A 49 11.26 11.40 6.52
N ILE A 50 10.05 10.97 6.91
CA ILE A 50 9.59 9.60 6.68
C ILE A 50 8.67 9.61 5.47
N THR A 51 9.07 8.93 4.40
CA THR A 51 8.23 8.71 3.22
C THR A 51 7.80 7.25 3.14
N TYR A 52 6.68 7.03 2.46
CA TYR A 52 6.13 5.70 2.25
C TYR A 52 5.95 5.50 0.75
N GLU A 53 6.45 4.38 0.25
CA GLU A 53 6.34 3.98 -1.14
C GLU A 53 5.57 2.67 -1.26
N GLN A 54 4.76 2.50 -2.30
CA GLN A 54 4.09 1.24 -2.54
C GLN A 54 5.08 0.21 -3.10
N ASP A 55 5.14 -0.98 -2.46
CA ASP A 55 5.94 -2.08 -2.98
C ASP A 55 5.32 -2.60 -4.29
N ASN A 56 5.92 -2.20 -5.41
CA ASN A 56 5.48 -2.57 -6.75
C ASN A 56 6.14 -3.84 -7.30
N SER A 57 7.04 -4.46 -6.52
CA SER A 57 7.83 -5.63 -6.92
C SER A 57 6.99 -6.85 -7.34
N VAL A 58 5.81 -7.05 -6.73
CA VAL A 58 4.89 -8.13 -7.08
C VAL A 58 3.82 -7.62 -8.04
N PRO A 59 3.64 -8.16 -9.25
CA PRO A 59 2.54 -7.74 -10.11
C PRO A 59 1.16 -7.98 -9.43
N PRO A 60 0.16 -7.10 -9.65
CA PRO A 60 -1.18 -7.31 -9.10
C PRO A 60 -1.70 -8.67 -9.57
N LYS A 61 -2.10 -9.52 -8.61
CA LYS A 61 -2.58 -10.87 -8.93
C LYS A 61 -3.73 -10.77 -9.93
N PRO A 62 -3.66 -11.45 -11.09
CA PRO A 62 -4.82 -11.56 -11.97
C PRO A 62 -6.02 -12.11 -11.21
N ALA A 63 -7.17 -11.47 -11.38
CA ALA A 63 -8.45 -11.99 -10.97
C ALA A 63 -8.60 -13.31 -11.72
N VAL A 64 -8.50 -14.40 -10.97
CA VAL A 64 -8.89 -15.71 -11.46
C VAL A 64 -10.35 -15.59 -11.81
N LYS A 65 -10.65 -15.59 -13.12
CA LYS A 65 -12.00 -15.65 -13.67
C LYS A 65 -12.66 -16.97 -13.32
#